data_AF-A0A7W2TJF8-F1
#
_entry.id   AF-A0A7W2TJF8-F1
#
_cell.length_a   1.000
_cell.length_b   1.000
_cell.length_c   1.000
_cell.angle_alpha   90.00
_cell.angle_beta   90.00
_cell.angle_gamma   90.00
#
_symmetry.space_group_name_H-M   'P 1'
#
loop_
_entity.id
_entity.type
_entity.pdbx_description
1 polymer ?
#
loop_
_entity_poly.entity_id
_entity_poly.type
_entity_poly.pdbx_seq_one_letter_code
_entity_poly.pdbx_strand_id
1 'polypeptide(L)' 'MKDIYFQNEAWGDVAIQHQGQVHHFTNLMSLIAFLQPIYGVDFNLIEVTEDNFQDLYDSGVFNDQ' A
#
# COMPACT_ATOMS: atom_id res chain seq x y z
N MET A 1 11.96 -4.34 8.20
CA MET A 1 11.39 -4.02 6.87
C MET A 1 9.94 -4.48 6.81
N LYS A 2 9.01 -3.54 6.71
CA LYS A 2 7.56 -3.80 6.57
C LYS A 2 7.18 -3.69 5.09
N ASP A 3 6.49 -4.69 4.56
CA ASP A 3 5.90 -4.59 3.22
C ASP A 3 4.57 -3.83 3.29
N ILE A 4 4.46 -2.80 2.46
CA ILE A 4 3.27 -1.97 2.31
C ILE A 4 2.74 -2.17 0.89
N TYR A 5 1.54 -2.73 0.83
CA TYR A 5 0.85 -3.02 -0.40
C TYR A 5 0.00 -1.81 -0.79
N PHE A 6 0.18 -1.31 -2.02
CA PHE A 6 -0.54 -0.16 -2.54
C PHE A 6 -1.12 -0.45 -3.91
N GLN A 7 -2.23 0.18 -4.25
CA GLN A 7 -2.81 0.15 -5.59
C GLN A 7 -2.52 1.46 -6.32
N ASN A 8 -2.16 1.37 -7.59
CA ASN A 8 -2.04 2.51 -8.48
C ASN A 8 -3.37 2.75 -9.21
N GLU A 9 -3.88 3.97 -9.15
CA GLU A 9 -5.12 4.36 -9.82
C GLU A 9 -4.82 5.04 -11.16
N ALA A 10 -5.81 5.05 -12.07
CA ALA A 10 -5.63 5.45 -13.46
C ALA A 10 -5.02 6.85 -13.68
N TRP A 11 -5.15 7.75 -12.70
CA TRP A 11 -4.70 9.14 -12.77
C TRP A 11 -3.39 9.41 -12.04
N GLY A 12 -2.72 8.36 -11.54
CA GLY A 12 -1.47 8.45 -10.77
C GLY A 12 -1.67 8.65 -9.27
N ASP A 13 -2.93 8.68 -8.81
CA ASP A 13 -3.28 8.53 -7.41
C ASP A 13 -2.92 7.12 -6.92
N VAL A 14 -2.67 6.98 -5.63
CA VAL A 14 -2.37 5.68 -5.01
C VAL A 14 -3.21 5.47 -3.76
N ALA A 15 -3.59 4.22 -3.52
CA ALA A 15 -4.37 3.83 -2.35
C ALA A 15 -3.66 2.75 -1.55
N ILE A 16 -3.78 2.81 -0.22
CA ILE A 16 -3.39 1.73 0.69
C ILE A 16 -4.55 1.40 1.63
N GLN A 17 -4.59 0.17 2.13
CA GLN A 17 -5.32 -0.13 3.35
C GLN A 17 -4.40 0.09 4.56
N HIS A 18 -4.89 0.81 5.55
CA HIS A 18 -4.21 1.03 6.82
C HIS A 18 -5.25 1.15 7.95
N GLN A 19 -5.09 0.34 9.00
CA GLN A 19 -5.97 0.24 10.16
C GLN A 19 -7.45 0.02 9.78
N GLY A 20 -7.70 -0.84 8.79
CA GLY A 20 -9.05 -1.13 8.30
C GLY A 20 -9.72 0.01 7.53
N GLN A 21 -8.98 1.06 7.15
CA GLN A 21 -9.45 2.15 6.30
C GLN A 21 -8.64 2.20 5.00
N VAL A 22 -9.29 2.61 3.91
CA VAL A 22 -8.62 2.91 2.65
C VAL A 22 -8.20 4.37 2.66
N HIS A 23 -6.91 4.62 2.48
CA HIS A 23 -6.33 5.95 2.37
C HIS A 23 -5.92 6.20 0.93
N HIS A 24 -6.37 7.32 0.35
CA HIS A 24 -5.99 7.77 -0.99
C HIS A 24 -4.98 8.91 -0.91
N PHE A 25 -4.01 8.89 -1.82
CA PHE A 25 -2.95 9.88 -1.94
C PHE A 25 -2.79 10.30 -3.39
N THR A 26 -2.46 11.57 -3.59
CA THR A 26 -2.33 12.16 -4.94
C THR A 26 -1.17 11.65 -5.77
N ASN A 27 -0.25 10.91 -5.16
CA ASN A 27 0.90 10.25 -5.78
C ASN A 27 1.68 9.45 -4.73
N LEU A 28 2.67 8.68 -5.21
CA LEU A 28 3.57 7.87 -4.39
C LEU A 28 4.37 8.68 -3.35
N MET A 29 4.73 9.94 -3.65
CA MET A 29 5.49 10.77 -2.72
C MET A 29 4.64 11.17 -1.50
N SER A 30 3.37 11.49 -1.71
CA SER A 30 2.41 11.77 -0.64
C SER A 30 2.20 10.53 0.26
N LEU A 31 2.15 9.33 -0.34
CA LEU A 31 2.10 8.08 0.41
C LEU A 31 3.37 7.84 1.24
N ILE A 32 4.56 8.02 0.64
CA ILE A 32 5.85 7.87 1.35
C ILE A 32 5.93 8.82 2.55
N ALA A 33 5.53 10.08 2.37
CA ALA A 33 5.52 11.08 3.44
C ALA A 33 4.59 10.68 4.61
N PHE A 34 3.48 9.99 4.32
CA PHE A 34 2.59 9.44 5.33
C PHE A 34 3.20 8.24 6.07
N LEU A 35 3.91 7.35 5.36
CA LEU A 35 4.50 6.13 5.94
C LEU A 35 5.75 6.40 6.77
N GLN A 36 6.54 7.42 6.41
CA GLN A 36 7.79 7.75 7.10
C GLN A 36 7.66 7.95 8.62
N PRO A 37 6.70 8.71 9.16
CA PRO A 37 6.53 8.83 10.61
C PRO A 37 6.04 7.54 11.29
N ILE A 38 5.47 6.59 10.54
CA ILE A 38 4.90 5.33 11.08
C ILE A 38 5.96 4.23 11.09
N TYR A 39 6.69 4.07 9.99
CA TYR A 39 7.61 2.94 9.75
C TYR A 39 9.07 3.38 9.61
N GLY A 40 9.37 4.67 9.70
CA GLY A 40 10.71 5.21 9.45
C GLY A 40 11.09 5.13 7.97
N VAL A 41 12.30 4.67 7.69
CA VAL A 41 12.81 4.43 6.33
C VAL A 41 12.84 2.95 5.94
N ASP A 42 12.34 2.06 6.81
CA ASP A 42 12.49 0.60 6.68
C ASP A 42 11.17 -0.06 6.24
N PHE A 43 10.71 0.29 5.04
CA PHE A 43 9.54 -0.33 4.40
C PHE A 43 9.75 -0.53 2.90
N ASN A 44 9.08 -1.54 2.35
CA ASN A 44 8.99 -1.76 0.92
C ASN A 44 7.61 -1.37 0.43
N LEU A 45 7.56 -0.81 -0.78
CA LEU A 45 6.30 -0.59 -1.49
C LEU A 45 6.13 -1.70 -2.52
N ILE A 46 5.01 -2.41 -2.43
CA ILE A 46 4.63 -3.48 -3.33
C ILE A 46 3.34 -3.07 -4.02
N GLU A 47 3.38 -2.93 -5.34
CA GLU A 47 2.18 -2.62 -6.10
C GLU A 47 1.28 -3.86 -6.19
N VAL A 48 0.01 -3.67 -5.86
CA VAL A 48 -1.05 -4.65 -6.07
C VAL A 48 -1.59 -4.44 -7.47
N THR A 49 -1.43 -5.46 -8.31
CA THR A 49 -1.91 -5.52 -9.68
C THR A 49 -2.92 -6.64 -9.83
N GLU A 50 -3.63 -6.68 -10.95
CA GLU A 50 -4.54 -7.79 -11.26
C GLU A 50 -3.80 -9.15 -11.28
N ASP A 51 -2.52 -9.15 -11.65
CA ASP A 51 -1.69 -10.36 -11.75
C ASP A 51 -1.33 -10.98 -10.39
N ASN A 52 -1.18 -10.16 -9.34
CA ASN A 52 -0.74 -10.62 -8.02
C ASN A 52 -1.84 -10.56 -6.95
N PHE A 53 -2.97 -9.90 -7.24
CA PHE A 53 -4.03 -9.67 -6.27
C PHE A 53 -4.53 -10.97 -5.62
N GLN A 54 -4.82 -11.98 -6.43
CA GLN A 54 -5.37 -13.24 -5.94
C GLN A 54 -4.39 -13.96 -4.99
N ASP A 55 -3.12 -14.04 -5.37
CA ASP A 55 -2.09 -14.68 -4.54
C ASP A 55 -1.87 -13.92 -3.22
N LEU A 56 -1.90 -12.59 -3.25
CA LEU A 56 -1.80 -11.74 -2.06
C LEU A 56 -3.01 -11.89 -1.14
N TYR A 57 -4.21 -11.96 -1.72
CA TYR A 57 -5.45 -12.17 -1.00
C TYR A 57 -5.44 -13.54 -0.29
N ASP A 58 -5.09 -14.60 -1.00
CA ASP A 58 -5.05 -15.96 -0.46
C ASP A 58 -3.95 -16.13 0.61
N SER A 59 -2.89 -15.33 0.52
CA SER A 59 -1.82 -15.25 1.53
C SER A 59 -2.23 -14.45 2.79
N GLY A 60 -3.42 -13.84 2.80
CA GLY A 60 -3.94 -13.09 3.94
C GLY A 60 -3.27 -11.74 4.17
N VAL A 61 -2.61 -11.18 3.15
CA VAL A 61 -1.88 -9.91 3.24
C VAL A 61 -2.78 -8.75 3.71
N PHE A 62 -4.05 -8.76 3.33
CA PHE A 62 -5.01 -7.70 3.62
C PHE A 62 -5.77 -7.89 4.96
N ASN A 63 -5.51 -8.99 5.69
CA ASN A 63 -6.24 -9.32 6.92
C ASN A 63 -5.89 -8.40 8.10
N ASP A 64 -4.65 -7.90 8.13
CA ASP A 64 -4.08 -7.11 9.23
C ASP A 64 -3.64 -5.69 8.78
N GLN A 65 -4.08 -5.23 7.59
CA GLN A 65 -3.72 -3.90 7.10
C GLN A 65 -4.52 -2.78 7.77
#